data_AF-A0AAE0FW79-F1
#
_entry.id   AF-A0AAE0FW79-F1
#
_cell.length_a   1.000
_cell.length_b   1.000
_cell.length_c   1.000
_cell.angle_alpha   90.00
_cell.angle_beta   90.00
_cell.angle_gamma   90.00
#
_symmetry.space_group_name_H-M   'P 1'
#
loop_
_entity.id
_entity.type
_entity.pdbx_description
1 polymer ?
#
loop_
_entity_poly.entity_id
_entity_poly.type
_entity_poly.pdbx_seq_one_letter_code
_entity_poly.pdbx_strand_id
1 'polypeptide(L)'
;LSHKCGRVWTSGSTEFLDASCKDAPQAGFYRITFHPEPYLKSKGVPVFYPLVPITFVIPEDQIHEHFHIPLLLSPFGYSTYRGS
;
A
#
# COMPACT_ATOMS: atom_id res chain seq x y z
N LEU A 1 3.80 8.41 -26.26
CA LEU A 1 2.57 8.84 -25.56
C LEU A 1 2.31 7.85 -24.44
N SER A 2 2.75 8.16 -23.23
CA SER A 2 2.78 7.23 -22.09
C SER A 2 2.11 7.91 -20.92
N HIS A 3 0.80 7.75 -20.78
CA HIS A 3 0.11 8.10 -19.55
C HIS A 3 0.42 7.00 -18.51
N LYS A 4 1.54 7.16 -17.81
CA LYS A 4 1.90 6.35 -16.64
C LYS A 4 1.16 6.93 -15.44
N CYS A 5 -0.08 6.50 -15.21
CA CYS A 5 -0.58 6.50 -13.84
C CYS A 5 -0.19 5.17 -13.19
N GLY A 6 0.91 5.19 -12.46
CA GLY A 6 1.55 3.99 -11.93
C GLY A 6 2.70 4.37 -11.01
N ARG A 7 2.39 5.05 -9.91
CA ARG A 7 3.27 5.18 -8.76
C ARG A 7 2.45 5.48 -7.51
N VAL A 8 1.94 4.43 -6.88
CA VAL A 8 1.45 4.49 -5.50
C VAL A 8 2.66 4.40 -4.59
N TRP A 9 2.98 5.51 -3.93
CA TRP A 9 3.91 5.55 -2.82
C TRP A 9 3.09 5.51 -1.54
N THR A 10 3.37 4.59 -0.63
CA THR A 10 2.85 4.69 0.74
C THR A 10 3.99 5.05 1.68
N SER A 11 3.91 6.25 2.27
CA SER A 11 4.68 6.64 3.44
C SER A 11 4.03 6.06 4.70
N GLY A 12 4.83 5.43 5.54
CA GLY A 12 4.38 5.02 6.86
C GLY A 12 4.12 6.23 7.75
N SER A 13 2.85 6.59 7.89
CA SER A 13 2.14 6.93 9.14
C SER A 13 0.77 7.45 8.74
N THR A 14 -0.24 6.56 8.74
CA THR A 14 -1.66 6.90 8.57
C THR A 14 -1.97 7.92 7.48
N GLU A 15 -1.87 7.55 6.21
CA GLU A 15 -2.58 8.28 5.16
C GLU A 15 -3.24 7.27 4.22
N PHE A 16 -4.55 7.43 4.09
CA PHE A 16 -5.41 6.80 3.11
C PHE A 16 -4.77 6.86 1.73
N LEU A 17 -5.04 5.88 0.87
CA LEU A 17 -4.67 5.94 -0.54
C LEU A 17 -5.41 7.10 -1.21
N ASP A 18 -4.93 8.33 -1.05
CA ASP A 18 -5.16 9.37 -2.03
C ASP A 18 -4.14 9.15 -3.13
N ALA A 19 -4.41 8.13 -3.96
CA ALA A 19 -3.81 8.08 -5.28
C ALA A 19 -4.30 9.33 -5.99
N SER A 20 -3.50 10.41 -5.96
CA SER A 20 -3.67 11.58 -6.81
C SER A 20 -3.33 11.21 -8.26
N CYS A 21 -4.04 10.22 -8.79
CA CYS A 21 -4.38 10.17 -10.18
C CYS A 21 -5.60 11.06 -10.29
N LYS A 22 -5.57 12.08 -11.15
CA LYS A 22 -6.77 12.91 -11.38
C LYS A 22 -7.94 12.13 -12.00
N ASP A 23 -7.72 10.85 -12.32
CA ASP A 23 -8.63 9.93 -12.96
C ASP A 23 -9.10 8.85 -11.99
N ALA A 24 -10.36 8.41 -12.12
CA ALA A 24 -10.91 7.31 -11.34
C ALA A 24 -10.08 6.02 -11.49
N PRO A 25 -9.95 5.20 -10.43
CA PRO A 25 -9.27 3.91 -10.53
C PRO A 25 -9.98 3.01 -11.54
N GLN A 26 -9.19 2.19 -12.24
CA GLN A 26 -9.67 1.20 -13.20
C GLN A 26 -9.65 -0.18 -12.55
N ALA A 27 -10.38 -1.14 -13.12
CA ALA A 27 -10.21 -2.52 -12.74
C ALA A 27 -8.80 -3.02 -13.13
N GLY A 28 -8.20 -3.87 -12.31
CA GLY A 28 -6.90 -4.47 -12.61
C GLY A 28 -6.05 -4.80 -11.40
N PHE A 29 -4.78 -5.12 -11.66
CA PHE A 29 -3.78 -5.42 -10.64
C PHE A 29 -3.09 -4.15 -10.15
N TYR A 30 -3.07 -4.00 -8.83
CA TYR A 30 -2.44 -2.89 -8.13
C TYR A 30 -1.39 -3.41 -7.16
N ARG A 31 -0.43 -2.55 -6.83
CA ARG A 31 0.58 -2.83 -5.80
C ARG A 31 0.80 -1.61 -4.92
N ILE A 32 0.79 -1.86 -3.61
CA ILE A 32 1.27 -0.93 -2.59
C ILE A 32 2.60 -1.45 -2.07
N THR A 33 3.57 -0.57 -1.83
CA THR A 33 4.82 -0.94 -1.15
C THR A 33 4.95 -0.13 0.12
N PHE A 34 4.82 -0.80 1.26
CA PHE A 34 5.11 -0.17 2.55
C PHE A 34 6.62 -0.10 2.76
N HIS A 35 7.07 1.05 3.29
CA HIS A 35 8.47 1.31 3.63
C HIS A 35 8.63 1.44 5.16
N PRO A 36 8.59 0.34 5.92
CA PRO A 36 8.70 0.39 7.38
C PRO A 36 10.14 0.66 7.88
N GLU A 37 11.17 0.48 7.04
CA GLU A 37 12.56 0.65 7.45
C GLU A 37 12.86 2.00 8.13
N PRO A 38 12.50 3.16 7.54
CA PRO A 38 12.80 4.46 8.17
C PRO A 38 12.11 4.59 9.54
N TYR A 39 10.88 4.11 9.64
CA TYR A 39 10.12 4.11 10.89
C TYR A 39 10.78 3.23 11.96
N LEU A 40 11.09 1.98 11.64
CA LEU A 40 11.70 1.03 12.60
C LEU A 40 13.10 1.48 13.03
N LYS A 41 13.91 2.01 12.09
CA LYS A 41 15.22 2.61 12.41
C LYS A 41 15.08 3.78 13.37
N SER A 42 14.10 4.67 13.16
CA SER A 42 13.83 5.80 14.06
C SER A 42 13.45 5.37 15.49
N LYS A 43 12.96 4.14 15.65
CA LYS A 43 12.56 3.54 16.93
C LYS A 43 13.64 2.64 17.55
N GLY A 44 14.81 2.51 16.91
CA GLY A 44 15.86 1.58 17.37
C GLY A 44 15.47 0.11 17.29
N VAL A 45 14.44 -0.23 16.50
CA VAL A 45 13.98 -1.61 16.31
C VAL A 45 14.75 -2.23 15.15
N PRO A 46 15.33 -3.44 15.31
CA PRO A 46 15.97 -4.15 14.21
C PRO A 46 15.03 -4.33 13.02
N VAL A 47 15.54 -4.05 11.82
CA VAL A 47 14.77 -4.13 10.57
C VAL A 47 15.00 -5.48 9.93
N PHE A 48 13.95 -6.31 9.88
CA PHE A 48 13.95 -7.56 9.12
C PHE A 48 13.27 -7.40 7.75
N TYR A 49 12.16 -6.66 7.69
CA TYR A 49 11.46 -6.33 6.45
C TYR A 49 11.70 -4.86 6.08
N PRO A 50 12.65 -4.56 5.18
CA PRO A 50 12.89 -3.18 4.78
C PRO A 50 11.80 -2.63 3.85
N LEU A 51 11.13 -3.52 3.10
CA LEU A 51 10.06 -3.25 2.16
C LEU A 51 9.01 -4.35 2.27
N VAL A 52 7.72 -3.98 2.19
CA VAL A 52 6.61 -4.94 2.15
C VAL A 52 5.68 -4.62 0.97
N PRO A 53 5.86 -5.28 -0.19
CA PRO A 53 4.97 -5.13 -1.33
C PRO A 53 3.70 -5.97 -1.17
N ILE A 54 2.54 -5.34 -1.25
CA ILE A 54 1.22 -5.98 -1.27
C ILE A 54 0.60 -5.80 -2.65
N THR A 55 0.39 -6.89 -3.36
CA THR A 55 -0.30 -6.92 -4.66
C THR A 55 -1.75 -7.34 -4.45
N PHE A 56 -2.69 -6.62 -5.05
CA PHE A 56 -4.12 -6.90 -4.95
C PHE A 56 -4.83 -6.57 -6.27
N VAL A 57 -6.09 -7.00 -6.38
CA VAL A 57 -6.94 -6.73 -7.55
C VAL A 57 -8.05 -5.76 -7.17
N ILE A 58 -8.36 -4.83 -8.06
CA ILE A 58 -9.62 -4.08 -8.05
C ILE A 58 -10.49 -4.70 -9.15
N PRO A 59 -11.59 -5.40 -8.83
CA PRO A 59 -12.51 -5.92 -9.82
C PRO A 59 -13.42 -4.81 -10.38
N GLU A 60 -14.00 -5.05 -11.56
CA GLU A 60 -14.83 -4.07 -12.29
C GLU A 60 -16.04 -3.57 -11.50
N ASP A 61 -16.64 -4.44 -10.68
CA ASP A 61 -17.79 -4.13 -9.84
C ASP A 61 -17.44 -3.31 -8.58
N GLN A 62 -16.15 -3.14 -8.26
CA GLN A 62 -15.68 -2.48 -7.03
C GLN A 62 -14.80 -1.25 -7.31
N ILE A 63 -14.77 -0.75 -8.55
CA ILE A 63 -13.99 0.44 -8.93
C ILE A 63 -14.36 1.71 -8.16
N HIS A 64 -15.56 1.75 -7.57
CA HIS A 64 -16.04 2.87 -6.76
C HIS A 64 -15.98 2.61 -5.25
N GLU A 65 -15.53 1.42 -4.85
CA GLU A 65 -15.38 1.07 -3.43
C GLU A 65 -14.07 1.60 -2.85
N HIS A 66 -14.08 1.85 -1.55
CA HIS A 66 -12.87 2.21 -0.82
C HIS A 66 -12.15 0.93 -0.35
N PHE A 67 -10.87 0.81 -0.67
CA PHE A 67 -10.04 -0.34 -0.29
C PHE A 67 -9.15 0.03 0.90
N HIS A 68 -9.48 -0.47 2.08
CA HIS A 68 -8.61 -0.36 3.25
C HIS A 68 -7.69 -1.58 3.35
N ILE A 69 -6.37 -1.38 3.18
CA ILE A 69 -5.37 -2.46 3.19
C ILE A 69 -4.33 -2.19 4.29
N PRO A 70 -4.60 -2.59 5.55
CA PRO A 70 -3.67 -2.38 6.66
C PRO A 70 -2.45 -3.30 6.58
N LEU A 71 -1.35 -2.86 7.19
CA LEU A 71 -0.16 -3.65 7.47
C LEU A 71 -0.01 -3.81 8.99
N LEU A 72 -0.10 -5.04 9.48
CA LEU A 72 0.23 -5.40 10.86
C LEU A 72 1.64 -5.98 10.87
N LEU A 73 2.57 -5.27 11.49
CA LEU A 73 4.00 -5.60 11.45
C LEU A 73 4.51 -6.00 12.84
N SER A 74 5.17 -7.14 12.91
CA SER A 74 6.01 -7.57 14.03
C SER A 74 7.46 -7.74 13.54
N PRO A 75 8.45 -7.92 14.45
CA PRO A 75 9.86 -8.01 14.05
C PRO A 75 10.17 -9.08 13.00
N PHE A 76 9.45 -10.20 12.99
CA PHE A 76 9.72 -11.36 12.10
C PHE A 76 8.48 -11.94 11.43
N GLY A 77 7.39 -11.18 11.39
CA GLY A 77 6.20 -11.53 10.63
C GLY A 77 5.34 -10.31 10.39
N TYR A 78 4.57 -10.34 9.31
CA TYR A 78 3.54 -9.36 9.05
C TYR A 78 2.28 -10.04 8.55
N SER A 79 1.14 -9.37 8.72
CA SER A 79 -0.11 -9.73 8.08
C SER A 79 -0.74 -8.51 7.42
N THR A 80 -1.54 -8.78 6.42
CA THR A 80 -2.37 -7.79 5.72
C THR A 80 -3.68 -8.44 5.35
N TYR A 81 -4.70 -7.62 5.11
CA TYR A 81 -6.04 -8.07 4.72
C TYR A 81 -6.77 -6.92 4.02
N ARG A 82 -7.94 -7.21 3.44
CA ARG A 82 -8.89 -6.18 3.00
C ARG A 82 -9.85 -5.87 4.14
N GLY A 83 -9.75 -4.67 4.70
CA GLY A 83 -10.70 -4.14 5.69
C GLY A 83 -11.92 -3.50 5.03
N SER A 84 -12.93 -3.19 5.85
CA SER A 84 -14.09 -2.37 5.51
C SER A 84 -13.77 -0.88 5.51
#